data_AF-A0A8R2DJE4-F1
#
_entry.id   AF-A0A8R2DJE4-F1
#
_cell.length_a   1.000
_cell.length_b   1.000
_cell.length_c   1.000
_cell.angle_alpha   90.00
_cell.angle_beta   90.00
_cell.angle_gamma   90.00
#
_symmetry.space_group_name_H-M   'P 1'
#
loop_
_entity.id
_entity.type
_entity.pdbx_description
1 polymer ?
#
loop_
_entity_poly.entity_id
_entity_poly.type
_entity_poly.pdbx_seq_one_letter_code
_entity_poly.pdbx_strand_id
1 'polypeptide(L)'
;MEILEPALDSDDSTELTPGKRRQSDQDETYVSEEEDIHSQKQSQRQSYVLKLFDRSVDLSQFDEDSPLYPICRAWIANQPKADYSKFGYDQPEDNEDIMTIDLPGPEGPPVSRIPELLPEQKAANKDNIDLEYTPSPSREQLLSSLQARWSAVREAWLQQSARAEARYEATQKILNKINVNST
;
A
#
# COMPACT_ATOMS: atom_id res chain seq x y z
N MET A 1 -31.14 24.66 55.30
CA MET A 1 -30.51 25.98 55.38
C MET A 1 -30.81 26.63 54.04
N GLU A 2 -31.66 27.63 54.11
CA GLU A 2 -32.18 28.39 52.98
C GLU A 2 -31.11 29.41 52.52
N ILE A 3 -31.26 29.88 51.28
CA ILE A 3 -30.73 31.15 50.72
C ILE A 3 -29.30 31.09 50.14
N LEU A 4 -29.15 31.35 48.83
CA LEU A 4 -28.70 32.65 48.28
C LEU A 4 -28.42 32.54 46.76
N GLU A 5 -29.27 33.14 45.92
CA GLU A 5 -28.80 33.79 44.68
C GLU A 5 -28.31 35.20 45.05
N PRO A 6 -27.31 35.76 44.36
CA PRO A 6 -27.66 36.76 43.33
C PRO A 6 -26.71 36.83 42.11
N ALA A 7 -27.27 37.45 41.05
CA ALA A 7 -26.62 37.90 39.82
C ALA A 7 -25.42 38.85 40.04
N LEU A 8 -24.61 39.08 39.00
CA LEU A 8 -24.19 40.40 38.52
C LEU A 8 -23.38 40.32 37.20
N ASP A 9 -23.53 41.40 36.43
CA ASP A 9 -23.16 41.70 35.05
C ASP A 9 -21.66 41.95 34.75
N SER A 10 -21.37 42.15 33.44
CA SER A 10 -20.24 42.91 32.85
C SER A 10 -18.87 42.20 32.90
N ASP A 11 -17.96 42.27 31.91
CA ASP A 11 -17.59 43.35 31.00
C ASP A 11 -16.63 42.84 29.89
N ASP A 12 -16.49 43.65 28.84
CA ASP A 12 -15.26 43.99 28.09
C ASP A 12 -14.89 43.30 26.75
N SER A 13 -15.26 44.00 25.67
CA SER A 13 -14.49 44.46 24.49
C SER A 13 -13.43 43.55 23.83
N THR A 14 -13.37 43.42 22.50
CA THR A 14 -12.94 44.51 21.61
C THR A 14 -13.32 44.30 20.14
N GLU A 15 -13.53 45.44 19.49
CA GLU A 15 -13.96 45.70 18.13
C GLU A 15 -13.04 45.15 17.02
N LEU A 16 -13.56 45.01 15.79
CA LEU A 16 -13.08 45.73 14.60
C LEU A 16 -13.87 45.28 13.34
N THR A 17 -14.69 46.18 12.81
CA THR A 17 -15.01 46.27 11.36
C THR A 17 -14.22 47.49 10.84
N PRO A 18 -13.88 47.69 9.53
CA PRO A 18 -14.79 47.56 8.38
C PRO A 18 -14.15 47.19 7.02
N GLY A 19 -14.96 46.99 5.97
CA GLY A 19 -14.42 46.97 4.60
C GLY A 19 -15.36 46.59 3.45
N LYS A 20 -16.40 47.40 3.19
CA LYS A 20 -17.10 47.38 1.89
C LYS A 20 -16.25 48.12 0.84
N ARG A 21 -15.88 47.47 -0.28
CA ARG A 21 -15.47 48.07 -1.57
C ARG A 21 -16.26 47.33 -2.66
N ARG A 22 -17.29 47.95 -3.26
CA ARG A 22 -17.30 48.80 -4.48
C ARG A 22 -16.98 48.03 -5.78
N GLN A 23 -17.98 48.01 -6.67
CA GLN A 23 -18.04 47.51 -8.04
C GLN A 23 -17.14 48.29 -9.02
N SER A 24 -16.73 47.59 -10.09
CA SER A 24 -16.30 47.99 -11.46
C SER A 24 -14.99 47.26 -11.79
N ASP A 25 -14.71 46.66 -12.94
CA ASP A 25 -15.40 46.40 -14.20
C ASP A 25 -14.60 45.27 -14.88
N GLN A 26 -15.30 44.43 -15.65
CA GLN A 26 -14.85 43.72 -16.87
C GLN A 26 -13.38 43.27 -16.96
N ASP A 27 -13.17 41.96 -16.80
CA ASP A 27 -12.16 41.24 -17.58
C ASP A 27 -12.74 39.89 -18.00
N GLU A 28 -13.10 39.78 -19.28
CA GLU A 28 -13.64 38.59 -19.92
C GLU A 28 -12.53 37.53 -19.98
N THR A 29 -12.40 36.76 -18.91
CA THR A 29 -11.60 35.53 -18.91
C THR A 29 -12.52 34.42 -19.37
N TYR A 30 -12.19 33.79 -20.50
CA TYR A 30 -12.90 32.65 -21.09
C TYR A 30 -12.96 31.51 -20.07
N VAL A 31 -14.01 31.46 -19.26
CA VAL A 31 -14.29 30.39 -18.31
C VAL A 31 -14.73 29.20 -19.14
N SER A 32 -13.95 28.11 -19.12
CA SER A 32 -14.40 26.84 -19.69
C SER A 32 -15.74 26.48 -19.08
N GLU A 33 -16.76 26.34 -19.94
CA GLU A 33 -18.15 26.00 -19.61
C GLU A 33 -18.30 24.65 -18.86
N GLU A 34 -17.19 23.95 -18.61
CA GLU A 34 -17.11 22.64 -17.96
C GLU A 34 -17.06 22.71 -16.43
N GLU A 35 -16.55 23.81 -15.85
CA GLU A 35 -16.49 23.99 -14.39
C GLU A 35 -17.83 24.46 -13.79
N ASP A 36 -18.61 25.24 -14.53
CA ASP A 36 -19.90 25.77 -14.06
C ASP A 36 -21.00 24.69 -13.96
N ILE A 37 -20.93 23.64 -14.79
CA ILE A 37 -21.87 22.52 -14.76
C ILE A 37 -21.71 21.69 -13.47
N HIS A 38 -20.49 21.63 -12.92
CA HIS A 38 -20.23 20.95 -11.65
C HIS A 38 -20.74 21.77 -10.45
N SER A 39 -20.57 23.09 -10.47
CA SER A 39 -21.06 23.98 -9.40
C SER A 39 -22.60 23.99 -9.31
N GLN A 40 -23.32 23.98 -10.42
CA GLN A 40 -24.80 23.94 -10.38
C GLN A 40 -25.37 22.58 -9.94
N LYS A 41 -24.64 21.47 -10.15
CA LYS A 41 -25.07 20.12 -9.70
C LYS A 41 -24.89 19.88 -8.19
N GLN A 42 -24.06 20.67 -7.51
CA GLN A 42 -23.86 20.53 -6.07
C GLN A 42 -25.05 21.04 -5.24
N SER A 43 -25.93 21.87 -5.82
CA SER A 43 -27.05 22.50 -5.09
C SER A 43 -28.20 21.55 -4.71
N GLN A 44 -28.23 20.30 -5.20
CA GLN A 44 -29.30 19.33 -4.91
C GLN A 44 -28.82 17.99 -4.37
N ARG A 45 -27.55 17.86 -3.95
CA ARG A 45 -27.09 16.62 -3.33
C ARG A 45 -27.61 16.55 -1.89
N GLN A 46 -28.40 15.52 -1.60
CA GLN A 46 -28.81 15.19 -0.23
C GLN A 46 -27.56 14.77 0.55
N SER A 47 -27.33 15.35 1.73
CA SER A 47 -26.17 15.02 2.55
C SER A 47 -26.41 13.70 3.28
N TYR A 48 -25.50 12.74 3.08
CA TYR A 48 -25.54 11.44 3.74
C TYR A 48 -24.29 11.28 4.59
N VAL A 49 -24.34 11.68 5.86
CA VAL A 49 -23.17 11.65 6.75
C VAL A 49 -23.19 10.40 7.62
N LEU A 50 -22.15 9.57 7.51
CA LEU A 50 -21.92 8.45 8.42
C LEU A 50 -20.96 8.89 9.52
N LYS A 51 -21.37 8.74 10.78
CA LYS A 51 -20.56 9.03 11.96
C LYS A 51 -20.26 7.76 12.74
N LEU A 52 -18.97 7.46 12.92
CA LEU A 52 -18.51 6.35 13.76
C LEU A 52 -17.41 6.87 14.68
N PHE A 53 -17.66 6.83 15.99
CA PHE A 53 -16.84 7.49 17.01
C PHE A 53 -16.68 9.01 16.76
N ASP A 54 -15.46 9.54 16.93
CA ASP A 54 -15.07 10.95 16.75
C ASP A 54 -14.73 11.30 15.28
N ARG A 55 -15.18 10.47 14.33
CA ARG A 55 -14.92 10.66 12.90
C ARG A 55 -16.22 10.57 12.09
N SER A 56 -16.31 11.41 11.06
CA SER A 56 -17.45 11.45 10.14
C SER A 56 -16.96 11.43 8.71
N VAL A 57 -17.68 10.71 7.85
CA VAL A 57 -17.48 10.71 6.40
C VAL A 57 -18.78 11.06 5.71
N ASP A 58 -18.70 11.95 4.72
CA ASP A 58 -19.85 12.32 3.89
C ASP A 58 -19.92 11.40 2.67
N LEU A 59 -20.95 10.55 2.66
CA LEU A 59 -21.21 9.58 1.60
C LEU A 59 -21.80 10.23 0.34
N SER A 60 -22.31 11.46 0.41
CA SER A 60 -22.89 12.15 -0.76
C SER A 60 -21.85 12.54 -1.83
N GLN A 61 -20.56 12.43 -1.48
CA GLN A 61 -19.44 12.60 -2.40
C GLN A 61 -19.17 11.36 -3.25
N PHE A 62 -19.76 10.20 -2.91
CA PHE A 62 -19.53 8.92 -3.57
C PHE A 62 -20.81 8.44 -4.27
N ASP A 63 -20.65 7.87 -5.46
CA ASP A 63 -21.73 7.16 -6.15
C ASP A 63 -21.93 5.76 -5.55
N GLU A 64 -23.11 5.14 -5.75
CA GLU A 64 -23.44 3.80 -5.21
C GLU A 64 -22.50 2.70 -5.73
N ASP A 65 -21.92 2.88 -6.91
CA ASP A 65 -20.94 1.96 -7.52
C ASP A 65 -19.49 2.26 -7.12
N SER A 66 -19.25 3.24 -6.21
CA SER A 66 -17.91 3.59 -5.79
C SER A 66 -17.25 2.45 -5.00
N PRO A 67 -15.97 2.14 -5.28
CA PRO A 67 -15.25 1.14 -4.50
C PRO A 67 -15.16 1.56 -3.02
N LEU A 68 -15.09 0.57 -2.13
CA LEU A 68 -15.05 0.81 -0.68
C LEU A 68 -13.79 1.58 -0.24
N TYR A 69 -12.69 1.46 -0.99
CA TYR A 69 -11.39 2.00 -0.59
C TYR A 69 -11.35 3.54 -0.46
N PRO A 70 -11.82 4.33 -1.46
CA PRO A 70 -11.98 5.79 -1.33
C PRO A 70 -12.80 6.21 -0.11
N ILE A 71 -13.89 5.50 0.19
CA ILE A 71 -14.75 5.77 1.35
C ILE A 71 -13.97 5.53 2.65
N CYS A 72 -13.25 4.41 2.76
CA CYS A 72 -12.39 4.12 3.91
C CYS A 72 -11.27 5.16 4.08
N ARG A 73 -10.65 5.61 2.98
CA ARG A 73 -9.62 6.64 3.00
C ARG A 73 -10.16 7.99 3.48
N ALA A 74 -11.34 8.39 3.00
CA ALA A 74 -12.02 9.60 3.45
C ALA A 74 -12.33 9.56 4.95
N TRP A 75 -12.80 8.42 5.44
CA TRP A 75 -13.07 8.23 6.87
C TRP A 75 -11.80 8.28 7.75
N ILE A 76 -10.69 7.70 7.28
CA ILE A 76 -9.41 7.77 8.00
C ILE A 76 -8.86 9.21 8.02
N ALA A 77 -9.01 9.94 6.93
CA ALA A 77 -8.51 11.32 6.79
C ALA A 77 -9.32 12.34 7.60
N ASN A 78 -10.63 12.11 7.79
CA ASN A 78 -11.53 12.95 8.61
C ASN A 78 -11.48 14.45 8.21
N GLN A 79 -11.38 14.74 6.91
CA GLN A 79 -11.38 16.10 6.37
C GLN A 79 -12.70 16.36 5.64
N PRO A 80 -13.67 17.06 6.24
CA PRO A 80 -14.99 17.27 5.63
C PRO A 80 -14.97 18.17 4.39
N LYS A 81 -13.89 18.94 4.19
CA LYS A 81 -13.71 19.86 3.05
C LYS A 81 -12.89 19.26 1.91
N ALA A 82 -12.32 18.08 2.08
CA ALA A 82 -11.54 17.44 1.03
C ALA A 82 -12.49 16.79 0.02
N ASP A 83 -12.18 16.93 -1.26
CA ASP A 83 -12.89 16.26 -2.33
C ASP A 83 -12.29 14.86 -2.53
N TYR A 84 -13.07 13.84 -2.18
CA TYR A 84 -12.65 12.45 -2.32
C TYR A 84 -13.07 11.81 -3.65
N SER A 85 -13.76 12.55 -4.53
CA SER A 85 -14.21 12.06 -5.84
C SER A 85 -13.05 11.64 -6.75
N LYS A 86 -11.84 12.15 -6.51
CA LYS A 86 -10.64 11.86 -7.31
C LYS A 86 -9.80 10.71 -6.77
N PHE A 87 -10.10 10.18 -5.58
CA PHE A 87 -9.35 9.06 -5.01
C PHE A 87 -9.70 7.78 -5.76
N GLY A 88 -8.71 7.19 -6.44
CA GLY A 88 -8.86 5.93 -7.17
C GLY A 88 -8.96 6.05 -8.69
N TYR A 89 -8.99 7.27 -9.23
CA TYR A 89 -8.56 7.48 -10.60
C TYR A 89 -7.04 7.49 -10.58
N ASP A 90 -6.41 6.52 -11.24
CA ASP A 90 -5.01 6.63 -11.65
C ASP A 90 -4.93 7.91 -12.47
N GLN A 91 -4.56 9.03 -11.84
CA GLN A 91 -4.04 10.13 -12.63
C GLN A 91 -2.79 9.56 -13.28
N PRO A 92 -2.68 9.59 -14.62
CA PRO A 92 -1.37 9.45 -15.22
C PRO A 92 -0.59 10.65 -14.69
N GLU A 93 0.20 10.40 -13.64
CA GLU A 93 1.23 11.32 -13.21
C GLU A 93 2.07 11.59 -14.46
N ASP A 94 1.99 12.81 -14.99
CA ASP A 94 2.89 13.34 -16.03
C ASP A 94 4.31 13.35 -15.43
N ASN A 95 4.90 12.16 -15.34
CA ASN A 95 6.25 11.90 -14.86
C ASN A 95 7.22 12.22 -16.00
N GLU A 96 7.29 13.47 -16.43
CA GLU A 96 8.24 13.84 -17.49
C GLU A 96 9.70 13.85 -17.01
N ASP A 97 9.99 13.67 -15.71
CA ASP A 97 11.36 13.76 -15.18
C ASP A 97 11.83 12.61 -14.26
N ILE A 98 11.04 11.54 -14.06
CA ILE A 98 11.57 10.32 -13.46
C ILE A 98 12.22 9.52 -14.57
N MET A 99 13.56 9.44 -14.57
CA MET A 99 14.30 8.51 -15.43
C MET A 99 13.78 7.08 -15.18
N THR A 100 12.76 6.70 -15.94
CA THR A 100 12.12 5.40 -15.87
C THR A 100 13.08 4.45 -16.59
N ILE A 101 14.03 3.93 -15.83
CA ILE A 101 14.93 2.89 -16.31
C ILE A 101 14.09 1.61 -16.35
N ASP A 102 13.59 1.29 -17.54
CA ASP A 102 12.89 0.03 -17.78
C ASP A 102 13.86 -1.14 -17.59
N LEU A 103 13.67 -1.84 -16.47
CA LEU A 103 14.43 -3.03 -16.13
C LEU A 103 13.93 -4.20 -16.98
N PRO A 104 14.82 -4.99 -17.61
CA PRO A 104 14.41 -6.16 -18.36
C PRO A 104 13.71 -7.16 -17.42
N GLY A 105 12.63 -7.75 -17.92
CA GLY A 105 11.90 -8.80 -17.23
C GLY A 105 12.73 -10.09 -17.08
N PRO A 106 12.28 -11.04 -16.23
CA PRO A 106 12.98 -12.29 -16.00
C PRO A 106 13.08 -13.13 -17.28
N GLU A 107 14.26 -13.64 -17.56
CA GLU A 107 14.48 -14.53 -18.70
C GLU A 107 13.90 -15.94 -18.43
N GLY A 108 13.29 -16.53 -19.46
CA GLY A 108 12.80 -17.91 -19.44
C GLY A 108 11.54 -18.18 -18.60
N PRO A 109 11.10 -19.46 -18.56
CA PRO A 109 9.89 -19.87 -17.84
C PRO A 109 10.02 -19.69 -16.31
N PRO A 110 8.90 -19.62 -15.58
CA PRO A 110 8.91 -19.51 -14.13
C PRO A 110 9.61 -20.70 -13.47
N VAL A 111 10.67 -20.43 -12.72
CA VAL A 111 11.41 -21.42 -11.93
C VAL A 111 10.99 -21.31 -10.46
N SER A 112 10.68 -22.45 -9.84
CA SER A 112 10.39 -22.51 -8.40
C SER A 112 11.62 -22.12 -7.58
N ARG A 113 11.43 -21.37 -6.49
CA ARG A 113 12.50 -21.06 -5.53
C ARG A 113 12.87 -22.24 -4.63
N ILE A 114 12.01 -23.26 -4.59
CA ILE A 114 12.17 -24.42 -3.72
C ILE A 114 12.86 -25.53 -4.53
N PRO A 115 13.98 -26.10 -4.05
CA PRO A 115 14.66 -27.19 -4.74
C PRO A 115 13.81 -28.45 -4.78
N GLU A 116 14.08 -29.32 -5.75
CA GLU A 116 13.48 -30.65 -5.78
C GLU A 116 13.90 -31.48 -4.56
N LEU A 117 12.99 -32.36 -4.13
CA LEU A 117 13.26 -33.29 -3.03
C LEU A 117 14.44 -34.20 -3.38
N LEU A 118 15.36 -34.37 -2.43
CA LEU A 118 16.47 -35.31 -2.56
C LEU A 118 15.96 -36.75 -2.67
N PRO A 119 16.72 -37.68 -3.27
CA PRO A 119 16.33 -39.09 -3.37
C PRO A 119 15.96 -39.70 -2.01
N GLU A 120 16.72 -39.39 -0.96
CA GLU A 120 16.44 -39.83 0.41
C GLU A 120 15.10 -39.33 0.95
N GLN A 121 14.70 -38.11 0.57
CA GLN A 121 13.42 -37.52 0.99
C GLN A 121 12.25 -38.10 0.19
N LYS A 122 12.47 -38.43 -1.09
CA LYS A 122 11.48 -39.13 -1.93
C LYS A 122 11.29 -40.58 -1.49
N ALA A 123 12.33 -41.23 -0.99
CA ALA A 123 12.28 -42.60 -0.48
C ALA A 123 11.61 -42.71 0.90
N ALA A 124 11.65 -41.65 1.71
CA ALA A 124 10.99 -41.62 3.00
C ALA A 124 9.46 -41.60 2.84
N ASN A 125 8.80 -42.70 3.21
CA ASN A 125 7.34 -42.79 3.25
C ASN A 125 6.84 -42.75 4.70
N LYS A 126 5.83 -41.91 4.96
CA LYS A 126 5.16 -41.83 6.28
C LYS A 126 4.50 -43.15 6.68
N ASP A 127 4.11 -43.95 5.71
CA ASP A 127 3.42 -45.23 5.92
C ASP A 127 4.38 -46.41 6.14
N ASN A 128 5.70 -46.19 5.96
CA ASN A 128 6.74 -47.20 6.15
C ASN A 128 7.87 -46.64 7.01
N ILE A 129 7.52 -46.33 8.27
CA ILE A 129 8.48 -45.93 9.29
C ILE A 129 8.95 -47.21 9.96
N ASP A 130 10.23 -47.55 9.79
CA ASP A 130 10.86 -48.60 10.55
C ASP A 130 10.97 -48.16 12.02
N LEU A 131 10.23 -48.86 12.89
CA LEU A 131 10.25 -48.67 14.34
C LEU A 131 11.24 -49.62 15.02
N GLU A 132 11.70 -50.66 14.32
CA GLU A 132 12.60 -51.68 14.84
C GLU A 132 14.04 -51.41 14.39
N TYR A 133 14.68 -50.40 15.00
CA TYR A 133 16.08 -50.07 14.80
C TYR A 133 17.00 -51.18 15.32
N THR A 134 17.16 -52.27 14.55
CA THR A 134 17.97 -53.44 14.93
C THR A 134 18.97 -53.82 13.83
N PRO A 135 20.29 -53.66 14.07
CA PRO A 135 20.92 -53.01 15.22
C PRO A 135 20.73 -51.48 15.18
N SER A 136 20.58 -50.87 16.36
CA SER A 136 20.52 -49.41 16.46
C SER A 136 21.81 -48.81 15.88
N PRO A 137 21.73 -47.85 14.96
CA PRO A 137 22.91 -47.20 14.41
C PRO A 137 23.74 -46.56 15.52
N SER A 138 25.07 -46.62 15.40
CA SER A 138 25.93 -45.95 16.35
C SER A 138 25.78 -44.43 16.23
N ARG A 139 26.06 -43.70 17.32
CA ARG A 139 25.99 -42.23 17.32
C ARG A 139 26.82 -41.61 16.18
N GLU A 140 28.01 -42.14 15.93
CA GLU A 140 28.92 -41.62 14.91
C GLU A 140 28.38 -41.84 13.50
N GLN A 141 27.81 -43.03 13.23
CA GLN A 141 27.16 -43.34 11.96
C GLN A 141 25.96 -42.43 11.70
N LEU A 142 25.14 -42.18 12.72
CA LEU A 142 24.00 -41.28 12.62
C LEU A 142 24.45 -39.83 12.34
N LEU A 143 25.47 -39.34 13.06
CA LEU A 143 25.99 -37.99 12.84
C LEU A 143 26.58 -37.83 11.44
N SER A 144 27.35 -38.81 10.96
CA SER A 144 27.95 -38.77 9.62
C SER A 144 26.90 -38.75 8.52
N SER A 145 25.90 -39.64 8.59
CA SER A 145 24.80 -39.70 7.61
C SER A 145 23.94 -38.43 7.62
N LEU A 146 23.59 -37.92 8.80
CA LEU A 146 22.83 -36.67 8.92
C LEU A 146 23.64 -35.47 8.40
N GLN A 147 24.94 -35.40 8.70
CA GLN A 147 25.81 -34.34 8.20
C GLN A 147 25.85 -34.35 6.67
N ALA A 148 26.06 -35.52 6.06
CA ALA A 148 26.08 -35.69 4.60
C ALA A 148 24.74 -35.27 3.97
N ARG A 149 23.63 -35.68 4.58
CA ARG A 149 22.28 -35.29 4.14
C ARG A 149 22.07 -33.78 4.21
N TRP A 150 22.39 -33.15 5.34
CA TRP A 150 22.22 -31.71 5.52
C TRP A 150 23.20 -30.87 4.68
N SER A 151 24.37 -31.39 4.33
CA SER A 151 25.21 -30.74 3.31
C SER A 151 24.57 -30.80 1.93
N ALA A 152 24.04 -31.95 1.52
CA ALA A 152 23.36 -32.09 0.23
C ALA A 152 22.11 -31.21 0.15
N VAL A 153 21.33 -31.11 1.22
CA VAL A 153 20.18 -30.19 1.30
C VAL A 153 20.64 -28.75 1.09
N ARG A 154 21.66 -28.30 1.83
CA ARG A 154 22.18 -26.93 1.70
C ARG A 154 22.67 -26.64 0.29
N GLU A 155 23.39 -27.59 -0.31
CA GLU A 155 23.87 -27.47 -1.68
C GLU A 155 22.71 -27.38 -2.69
N ALA A 156 21.68 -28.21 -2.55
CA ALA A 156 20.50 -28.17 -3.42
C ALA A 156 19.78 -26.82 -3.34
N TRP A 157 19.65 -26.24 -2.14
CA TRP A 157 19.08 -24.90 -1.96
C TRP A 157 19.93 -23.81 -2.61
N LEU A 158 21.25 -23.87 -2.44
CA LEU A 158 22.18 -22.92 -3.04
C LEU A 158 22.14 -22.99 -4.58
N GLN A 159 22.11 -24.20 -5.14
CA GLN A 159 21.99 -24.40 -6.58
C GLN A 159 20.63 -23.89 -7.10
N GLN A 160 19.54 -24.14 -6.38
CA GLN A 160 18.21 -23.68 -6.80
C GLN A 160 18.08 -22.16 -6.70
N SER A 161 18.63 -21.54 -5.66
CA SER A 161 18.64 -20.07 -5.56
C SER A 161 19.45 -19.46 -6.71
N ALA A 162 20.63 -20.02 -7.01
CA ALA A 162 21.44 -19.57 -8.14
C ALA A 162 20.70 -19.70 -9.49
N ARG A 163 19.97 -20.81 -9.71
CA ARG A 163 19.13 -20.98 -10.93
C ARG A 163 17.99 -19.97 -11.00
N ALA A 164 17.34 -19.68 -9.87
CA ALA A 164 16.27 -18.69 -9.82
C ALA A 164 16.81 -17.26 -10.07
N GLU A 165 17.99 -16.94 -9.53
CA GLU A 165 18.67 -15.66 -9.69
C GLU A 165 19.23 -15.46 -11.10
N ALA A 166 19.69 -16.52 -11.77
CA ALA A 166 20.20 -16.45 -13.15
C ALA A 166 19.17 -15.84 -14.13
N ARG A 167 17.87 -15.97 -13.85
CA ARG A 167 16.80 -15.34 -14.66
C ARG A 167 16.84 -13.81 -14.63
N TYR A 168 17.45 -13.23 -13.60
CA TYR A 168 17.56 -11.79 -13.40
C TYR A 168 18.97 -11.28 -13.74
N GLU A 169 19.81 -12.07 -14.43
CA GLU A 169 21.19 -11.70 -14.74
C GLU A 169 21.27 -10.39 -15.55
N ALA A 170 20.39 -10.20 -16.54
CA ALA A 170 20.32 -8.97 -17.33
C ALA A 170 20.00 -7.73 -16.47
N THR A 171 19.03 -7.87 -15.56
CA THR A 171 18.64 -6.84 -14.60
C THR A 171 19.80 -6.53 -13.65
N GLN A 172 20.46 -7.55 -13.10
CA GLN A 172 21.62 -7.40 -12.22
C GLN A 172 22.78 -6.67 -12.91
N LYS A 173 23.04 -6.95 -14.20
CA LYS A 173 24.06 -6.23 -14.98
C LYS A 173 23.76 -4.74 -15.08
N ILE A 174 22.50 -4.36 -15.28
CA ILE A 174 22.10 -2.95 -15.34
C ILE A 174 22.25 -2.29 -13.97
N LEU A 175 21.76 -2.94 -12.91
CA LEU A 175 21.88 -2.44 -11.54
C LEU A 175 23.34 -2.25 -11.12
N ASN A 176 24.22 -3.20 -11.48
CA ASN A 176 25.65 -3.10 -11.19
C ASN A 176 26.31 -1.92 -11.94
N LYS A 177 25.93 -1.68 -13.21
CA LYS A 177 26.42 -0.51 -13.97
C LYS A 177 25.99 0.80 -13.33
N ILE A 178 24.72 0.91 -12.92
CA ILE A 178 24.21 2.11 -12.25
C ILE A 178 24.95 2.34 -10.93
N ASN A 179 25.14 1.29 -10.13
CA ASN A 179 25.84 1.38 -8.86
C ASN A 179 27.29 1.85 -9.02
N VAL A 180 28.03 1.32 -10.02
CA VAL A 180 29.42 1.73 -10.29
C VAL A 180 29.50 3.17 -10.82
N ASN A 181 28.56 3.60 -11.64
CA ASN A 181 28.52 4.96 -12.18
C ASN A 181 28.07 6.03 -11.16
N SER A 182 27.61 5.63 -9.96
CA SER A 182 27.15 6.53 -8.90
C SER A 182 28.24 6.92 -7.89
N THR A 183 29.47 6.41 -8.05
CA THR A 183 30.68 6.75 -7.28
C THR A 183 31.70 7.43 -8.16
#